data_AF-A0A6J6M7X5-F1
#
_entry.id   AF-A0A6J6M7X5-F1
#
_cell.length_a   1.000
_cell.length_b   1.000
_cell.length_c   1.000
_cell.angle_alpha   90.00
_cell.angle_beta   90.00
_cell.angle_gamma   90.00
#
_symmetry.space_group_name_H-M   'P 1'
#
loop_
_entity.id
_entity.type
_entity.pdbx_description
1 polymer ?
#
loop_
_entity_poly.entity_id
_entity_poly.type
_entity_poly.pdbx_seq_one_letter_code
_entity_poly.pdbx_strand_id
1 'polypeptide(L)'
;MKIQLAGMDLVFDHSPGHTEGSVCIREESAGLLFSGDVLFNNGIGRTDLPTSSPAKMRTSLLKVFELDDAYRVFPGHGPTTTIGDERLHNEYLAAALEGRI
;
A
#
# COMPACT_ATOMS: atom_id res chain seq x y z
N MET A 1 -6.02 11.07 -7.32
CA MET A 1 -5.98 11.74 -8.64
C MET A 1 -6.02 10.67 -9.72
N LYS A 2 -6.72 10.86 -10.85
CA LYS A 2 -6.71 9.90 -11.98
C LYS A 2 -5.96 10.49 -13.18
N ILE A 3 -5.10 9.70 -13.82
CA ILE A 3 -4.34 10.09 -15.02
C ILE A 3 -4.42 8.95 -16.03
N GLN A 4 -4.74 9.28 -17.28
CA GLN A 4 -4.54 8.38 -18.40
C GLN A 4 -3.16 8.56 -19.00
N LEU A 5 -2.38 7.50 -19.04
CA LEU A 5 -1.02 7.52 -19.58
C LEU A 5 -0.69 6.19 -20.27
N ALA A 6 -0.19 6.26 -21.50
CA ALA A 6 0.21 5.09 -22.28
C ALA A 6 -0.88 3.98 -22.39
N GLY A 7 -2.16 4.38 -22.42
CA GLY A 7 -3.30 3.46 -22.50
C GLY A 7 -3.70 2.81 -21.16
N MET A 8 -3.16 3.28 -20.03
CA MET A 8 -3.50 2.82 -18.68
C MET A 8 -4.31 3.87 -17.93
N ASP A 9 -5.25 3.42 -17.10
CA ASP A 9 -6.01 4.26 -16.17
C ASP A 9 -5.37 4.21 -14.77
N LEU A 10 -4.53 5.20 -14.48
CA LEU A 10 -3.74 5.25 -13.24
C LEU A 10 -4.44 6.10 -12.18
N VAL A 11 -4.63 5.52 -10.99
CA VAL A 11 -5.14 6.23 -9.81
C VAL A 11 -4.02 6.41 -8.80
N PHE A 12 -3.76 7.66 -8.44
CA PHE A 12 -2.77 8.08 -7.46
C PHE A 12 -3.48 8.36 -6.14
N ASP A 13 -3.25 7.48 -5.16
CA ASP A 13 -3.83 7.53 -3.83
C ASP A 13 -2.78 8.02 -2.83
N HIS A 14 -3.02 9.21 -2.26
CA HIS A 14 -2.15 9.73 -1.20
C HIS A 14 -2.19 8.79 0.01
N SER A 15 -1.01 8.25 0.32
CA SER A 15 -0.82 7.12 1.23
C SER A 15 0.34 7.42 2.20
N PRO A 16 0.22 8.49 3.02
CA PRO A 16 1.29 8.89 3.92
C PRO A 16 1.51 7.85 5.02
N GLY A 17 2.70 7.84 5.60
CA GLY A 17 3.06 6.92 6.67
C GLY A 17 4.54 6.70 6.71
N HIS A 18 5.10 6.14 5.64
CA HIS A 18 6.55 6.05 5.45
C HIS A 18 7.17 7.45 5.26
N THR A 19 6.54 8.26 4.39
CA THR A 19 6.82 9.70 4.25
C THR A 19 5.50 10.47 4.21
N GLU A 20 5.54 11.79 4.38
CA GLU A 20 4.36 12.65 4.19
C GLU A 20 3.85 12.63 2.74
N GLY A 21 4.76 12.44 1.78
CA GLY A 21 4.49 12.47 0.34
C GLY A 21 4.24 11.11 -0.30
N SER A 22 4.16 10.03 0.48
CA SER A 22 3.98 8.67 -0.06
C SER A 22 2.67 8.55 -0.84
N VAL A 23 2.72 7.85 -1.98
CA VAL A 23 1.59 7.64 -2.89
C VAL A 23 1.58 6.19 -3.35
N CYS A 24 0.42 5.55 -3.29
CA CYS A 24 0.14 4.30 -3.97
C CYS A 24 -0.41 4.60 -5.36
N ILE A 25 0.00 3.84 -6.37
CA ILE A 25 -0.51 3.99 -7.74
C ILE A 25 -1.23 2.70 -8.11
N ARG A 26 -2.51 2.80 -8.46
CA ARG A 26 -3.32 1.68 -8.93
C ARG A 26 -3.55 1.76 -10.43
N GLU A 27 -3.45 0.63 -11.10
CA GLU A 27 -4.02 0.43 -12.43
C GLU A 27 -5.29 -0.41 -12.22
N GLU A 28 -6.46 0.23 -12.36
CA GLU A 28 -7.74 -0.37 -11.93
C GLU A 28 -8.17 -1.52 -12.84
N SER A 29 -7.88 -1.43 -14.14
CA SER A 29 -8.37 -2.39 -15.15
C SER A 29 -7.67 -3.74 -15.08
N ALA A 30 -6.39 -3.76 -14.71
CA ALA A 30 -5.54 -4.93 -14.61
C ALA A 30 -5.33 -5.40 -13.16
N GLY A 31 -5.89 -4.70 -12.18
CA GLY A 31 -5.76 -5.05 -10.75
C GLY A 31 -4.32 -4.98 -10.27
N LEU A 32 -3.61 -3.89 -10.59
CA LEU A 32 -2.22 -3.70 -10.20
C LEU A 32 -2.11 -2.59 -9.15
N LEU A 33 -1.27 -2.79 -8.15
CA LEU A 33 -0.93 -1.79 -7.13
C LEU A 33 0.58 -1.63 -7.05
N PHE A 34 1.09 -0.43 -7.35
CA PHE A 34 2.45 -0.02 -7.01
C PHE A 34 2.40 0.66 -5.65
N SER A 35 2.80 -0.06 -4.60
CA SER A 35 2.63 0.37 -3.20
C SER A 35 3.78 1.24 -2.69
N GLY A 36 4.90 1.29 -3.40
CA GLY A 36 6.12 1.91 -2.88
C GLY A 36 6.48 1.32 -1.52
N ASP A 37 6.70 2.19 -0.53
CA ASP A 37 7.05 1.80 0.84
C ASP A 37 5.85 1.77 1.80
N VAL A 38 4.62 1.61 1.28
CA VAL A 38 3.42 1.47 2.11
C VAL A 38 3.20 0.00 2.50
N LEU A 39 3.28 -0.91 1.53
CA LEU A 39 3.06 -2.35 1.74
C LEU A 39 4.12 -3.16 0.98
N PHE A 40 4.73 -4.12 1.65
CA PHE A 40 5.69 -5.08 1.13
C PHE A 40 5.15 -6.51 1.22
N ASN A 41 5.87 -7.46 0.65
CA ASN A 41 5.63 -8.87 0.95
C ASN A 41 5.99 -9.16 2.42
N ASN A 42 4.97 -9.46 3.22
CA ASN A 42 5.05 -9.69 4.66
C ASN A 42 5.75 -8.54 5.43
N GLY A 43 5.50 -7.29 5.04
CA GLY A 43 6.09 -6.12 5.69
C GLY A 43 5.45 -4.79 5.29
N ILE A 44 5.94 -3.71 5.90
CA ILE A 44 5.60 -2.31 5.56
C ILE A 44 6.85 -1.44 5.64
N GLY A 45 6.82 -0.24 5.05
CA GLY A 45 7.88 0.74 5.24
C GLY A 45 7.96 1.24 6.67
N ARG A 46 9.17 1.65 7.08
CA ARG A 46 9.42 2.19 8.43
C ARG A 46 8.68 3.50 8.67
N THR A 47 8.33 3.77 9.94
CA THR A 47 7.49 4.91 10.36
C THR A 47 8.12 5.73 11.50
N ASP A 48 9.45 5.70 11.61
CA ASP A 48 10.25 6.30 12.69
C ASP A 48 11.24 7.38 12.21
N LEU A 49 11.18 7.79 10.94
CA LEU A 49 12.01 8.85 10.35
C LEU A 49 11.30 10.21 10.32
N PRO A 50 12.01 11.32 10.07
CA PRO A 50 11.37 12.62 9.87
C PRO A 50 10.26 12.55 8.81
N THR A 51 9.13 13.21 9.07
CA THR A 51 7.90 13.23 8.24
C THR A 51 7.10 11.92 8.19
N SER A 52 7.61 10.83 8.77
CA SER A 52 6.85 9.59 8.87
C SER A 52 5.84 9.64 10.02
N SER A 53 4.83 8.77 9.99
CA SER A 53 3.79 8.69 11.02
C SER A 53 3.12 7.31 11.06
N PRO A 54 3.21 6.56 12.18
CA PRO A 54 2.53 5.27 12.33
C PRO A 54 1.00 5.38 12.15
N ALA A 55 0.38 6.40 12.74
CA ALA A 55 -1.06 6.66 12.59
C ALA A 55 -1.49 6.93 11.12
N LYS A 56 -0.67 7.66 10.36
CA LYS A 56 -0.93 7.85 8.92
C LYS A 56 -0.71 6.56 8.15
N MET A 57 0.34 5.80 8.46
CA MET A 57 0.60 4.49 7.87
C MET A 57 -0.59 3.54 8.07
N ARG A 58 -1.11 3.46 9.29
CA ARG A 58 -2.32 2.68 9.58
C ARG A 58 -3.48 3.08 8.68
N THR A 59 -3.75 4.38 8.56
CA THR A 59 -4.83 4.89 7.70
C THR A 59 -4.62 4.50 6.23
N SER A 60 -3.38 4.56 5.74
CA SER A 60 -3.02 4.15 4.38
C SER A 60 -3.18 2.64 4.16
N LEU A 61 -2.75 1.82 5.12
CA LEU A 61 -2.91 0.36 5.07
C LEU A 61 -4.37 -0.07 5.06
N LEU A 62 -5.25 0.62 5.81
CA LEU A 62 -6.68 0.34 5.78
C LEU A 62 -7.30 0.58 4.39
N LYS A 63 -6.85 1.60 3.65
CA LYS A 63 -7.29 1.82 2.25
C LYS A 63 -6.81 0.71 1.33
N VAL A 64 -5.56 0.26 1.50
CA VAL A 64 -4.99 -0.85 0.72
C VAL A 64 -5.76 -2.15 1.00
N PHE A 65 -6.19 -2.36 2.25
CA PHE A 65 -6.98 -3.52 2.66
C PHE A 65 -8.37 -3.59 2.01
N GLU A 66 -8.94 -2.46 1.57
CA GLU A 66 -10.24 -2.42 0.88
C GLU A 66 -10.18 -2.91 -0.57
N LEU A 67 -8.98 -3.13 -1.12
CA LEU A 67 -8.81 -3.65 -2.48
C LEU A 67 -9.15 -5.15 -2.56
N ASP A 68 -9.53 -5.59 -3.76
CA ASP A 68 -9.78 -7.01 -4.04
C ASP A 68 -8.51 -7.84 -3.85
N ASP A 69 -8.66 -9.07 -3.35
CA ASP A 69 -7.54 -9.96 -3.05
C ASP A 69 -6.67 -10.30 -4.27
N ALA A 70 -7.25 -10.23 -5.48
CA ALA A 70 -6.56 -10.48 -6.74
C ALA A 70 -5.58 -9.35 -7.14
N TYR A 71 -5.60 -8.19 -6.46
CA TYR A 71 -4.68 -7.11 -6.78
C TYR A 71 -3.23 -7.57 -6.57
N ARG A 72 -2.43 -7.46 -7.63
CA ARG A 72 -0.99 -7.74 -7.57
C ARG A 72 -0.26 -6.52 -7.04
N VAL A 73 0.52 -6.71 -6.00
CA VAL A 73 1.26 -5.66 -5.32
C VAL A 73 2.72 -5.67 -5.77
N PHE A 74 3.17 -4.53 -6.28
CA PHE A 74 4.54 -4.23 -6.68
C PHE A 74 5.15 -3.26 -5.67
N PRO A 75 5.86 -3.77 -4.65
CA PRO A 75 6.47 -2.92 -3.63
C PRO A 75 7.70 -2.16 -4.14
N GLY A 76 8.08 -1.12 -3.41
CA GLY A 76 9.36 -0.43 -3.62
C GLY A 76 10.57 -1.33 -3.34
N HIS A 77 10.40 -2.30 -2.43
CA HIS A 77 11.44 -3.24 -2.01
C HIS A 77 10.90 -4.67 -1.82
N GLY A 78 11.76 -5.65 -2.08
CA GLY A 78 11.41 -7.06 -1.92
C GLY A 78 10.58 -7.63 -3.08
N PRO A 79 10.07 -8.86 -2.92
CA PRO A 79 9.32 -9.54 -3.98
C PRO A 79 7.89 -9.02 -4.11
N THR A 80 7.30 -9.23 -5.28
CA THR A 80 5.87 -8.96 -5.53
C THR A 80 4.98 -9.92 -4.73
N THR A 81 3.77 -9.46 -4.39
CA THR A 81 2.78 -10.22 -3.63
C THR A 81 1.35 -9.95 -4.15
N THR A 82 0.32 -10.39 -3.44
CA THR A 82 -1.09 -10.04 -3.69
C THR A 82 -1.75 -9.48 -2.44
N ILE A 83 -2.83 -8.70 -2.60
CA ILE A 83 -3.61 -8.23 -1.45
C ILE A 83 -4.15 -9.40 -0.63
N GLY A 84 -4.59 -10.48 -1.28
CA GLY A 84 -5.05 -11.69 -0.59
C GLY A 84 -3.96 -12.36 0.26
N ASP A 85 -2.76 -12.50 -0.29
CA ASP A 85 -1.63 -13.09 0.45
C ASP A 85 -1.25 -12.23 1.66
N GLU A 86 -1.17 -10.91 1.48
CA GLU A 86 -0.84 -9.99 2.56
C GLU A 86 -1.95 -9.91 3.62
N ARG A 87 -3.22 -10.01 3.22
CA ARG A 87 -4.35 -10.07 4.14
C ARG A 87 -4.25 -11.27 5.10
N LEU A 88 -3.78 -12.40 4.60
CA LEU A 88 -3.69 -13.65 5.35
C LEU A 88 -2.42 -13.75 6.22
N HIS A 89 -1.29 -13.21 5.74
CA HIS A 89 0.01 -13.51 6.32
C HIS A 89 0.77 -12.29 6.88
N ASN A 90 0.41 -11.07 6.51
CA ASN A 90 1.14 -9.88 6.92
C ASN A 90 0.72 -9.42 8.32
N GLU A 91 1.59 -9.64 9.30
CA GLU A 91 1.32 -9.28 10.70
C GLU A 91 1.10 -7.76 10.90
N TYR A 92 1.68 -6.92 10.04
CA TYR A 92 1.48 -5.47 10.10
C TYR A 92 0.10 -5.05 9.62
N LEU A 93 -0.46 -5.73 8.61
CA LEU A 93 -1.85 -5.49 8.19
C LEU A 93 -2.84 -5.91 9.27
N ALA A 94 -2.63 -7.07 9.90
CA ALA A 94 -3.43 -7.50 11.05
C ALA A 94 -3.33 -6.49 12.21
N ALA A 95 -2.12 -6.05 12.54
CA ALA A 95 -1.89 -5.04 13.56
C ALA A 95 -2.54 -3.69 13.23
N ALA A 96 -2.54 -3.26 11.97
CA ALA A 96 -3.21 -2.03 11.54
C ALA A 96 -4.73 -2.11 11.77
N LEU A 97 -5.38 -3.24 11.45
CA LEU A 97 -6.81 -3.44 11.72
C LEU A 97 -7.12 -3.35 13.22
N GLU A 98 -6.27 -3.95 14.05
CA GLU A 98 -6.41 -3.97 15.51
C GLU A 98 -5.99 -2.66 16.20
N GLY A 99 -5.42 -1.69 15.46
CA GLY A 99 -4.96 -0.42 16.03
C GLY A 99 -3.66 -0.52 16.83
N ARG A 100 -2.81 -1.49 16.49
CA ARG A 100 -1.51 -1.73 17.12
C ARG A 100 -0.31 -1.10 16.38
N ILE A 101 -0.57 -0.35 15.31
CA ILE A 101 0.40 0.48 14.56
C ILE A 101 -0.12 1.91 14.48
#